data_AF-A0A4R5TPD9-F1
#
_entry.id   AF-A0A4R5TPD9-F1
#
_cell.length_a   1.000
_cell.length_b   1.000
_cell.length_c   1.000
_cell.angle_alpha   90.00
_cell.angle_beta   90.00
_cell.angle_gamma   90.00
#
_symmetry.space_group_name_H-M   'P 1'
#
loop_
_entity.id
_entity.type
_entity.pdbx_description
1 polymer ?
#
loop_
_entity_poly.entity_id
_entity_poly.type
_entity_poly.pdbx_seq_one_letter_code
_entity_poly.pdbx_strand_id
1 'polypeptide(L)'
;MSSKTTMAGRQVPLRMALVIAMAVLATSCSKDAPETATADPAAASAQAAAEQQQAAEAVAAMTPEQLREAASKAYQESRLYAPGGDNAMEYYLALREKQPADAGVSSALIDLLPMTVIATEQSRDREDFDEARRLLALIERADKSHPALERLSSTIATSEAGVARRVEQQQLTAEQEDQRRQQLERERLEQQRVAQEQAAQQLVQQQQAAEAEAARQQAAQQEAARQEAARQ
;
A
#
# COMPACT_ATOMS: atom_id res chain seq x y z
N MET A 1 -5.26 38.35 55.38
CA MET A 1 -5.87 37.07 54.94
C MET A 1 -4.75 36.22 54.35
N SER A 2 -4.45 34.99 54.74
CA SER A 2 -5.32 33.81 55.00
C SER A 2 -5.96 33.29 53.70
N SER A 3 -5.76 32.06 53.21
CA SER A 3 -4.89 30.95 53.66
C SER A 3 -4.60 29.93 52.52
N LYS A 4 -3.58 29.08 52.73
CA LYS A 4 -3.37 27.66 52.31
C LYS A 4 -4.58 26.93 51.67
N THR A 5 -4.49 25.91 50.78
CA THR A 5 -3.43 24.96 50.34
C THR A 5 -3.92 24.17 49.09
N THR A 6 -3.23 23.28 48.33
CA THR A 6 -1.84 23.06 47.84
C THR A 6 -1.80 21.69 47.09
N MET A 7 -0.99 21.53 46.01
CA MET A 7 -0.66 20.26 45.30
C MET A 7 -1.81 19.55 44.53
N ALA A 8 -1.62 18.61 43.59
CA ALA A 8 -0.48 18.08 42.78
C ALA A 8 -1.06 17.40 41.49
N GLY A 9 -0.30 16.96 40.47
CA GLY A 9 1.15 16.82 40.28
C GLY A 9 1.55 16.75 38.79
N ARG A 10 2.82 16.42 38.48
CA ARG A 10 3.43 16.60 37.13
C ARG A 10 3.85 15.28 36.45
N GLN A 11 4.19 15.38 35.17
CA GLN A 11 4.33 14.31 34.16
C GLN A 11 5.61 13.42 34.30
N VAL A 12 5.49 12.15 33.88
CA VAL A 12 6.30 11.41 32.86
C VAL A 12 7.74 11.93 32.64
N PRO A 13 8.84 11.10 32.71
CA PRO A 13 9.01 9.97 31.78
C PRO A 13 9.92 8.76 32.18
N LEU A 14 10.00 7.79 31.26
CA LEU A 14 11.16 6.96 30.87
C LEU A 14 11.94 6.14 31.93
N ARG A 15 11.84 4.80 31.85
CA ARG A 15 12.95 3.87 32.13
C ARG A 15 12.98 2.71 31.13
N MET A 16 14.19 2.25 30.81
CA MET A 16 14.51 1.25 29.78
C MET A 16 15.55 0.27 30.36
N ALA A 17 15.53 -0.98 29.89
CA ALA A 17 16.55 -2.04 30.05
C ALA A 17 17.09 -2.44 31.45
N LEU A 18 16.71 -3.63 31.93
CA LEU A 18 17.60 -4.72 32.41
C LEU A 18 16.72 -6.00 32.55
N VAL A 19 16.89 -7.20 31.96
CA VAL A 19 17.95 -7.97 31.25
C VAL A 19 18.42 -9.19 32.07
N ILE A 20 18.02 -10.39 31.57
CA ILE A 20 18.62 -11.75 31.72
C ILE A 20 18.27 -12.65 32.93
N ALA A 21 18.07 -13.94 32.57
CA ALA A 21 18.15 -15.21 33.34
C ALA A 21 17.08 -15.58 34.39
N MET A 22 16.15 -16.46 33.99
CA MET A 22 16.33 -17.90 34.29
C MET A 22 15.78 -18.76 33.13
N ALA A 23 16.29 -19.97 32.94
CA ALA A 23 16.02 -20.80 31.75
C ALA A 23 15.96 -22.29 32.06
N VAL A 24 15.47 -23.07 31.08
CA VAL A 24 15.46 -24.54 30.99
C VAL A 24 14.50 -25.28 31.94
N LEU A 25 13.32 -25.60 31.40
CA LEU A 25 12.93 -27.00 31.19
C LEU A 25 12.52 -27.16 29.71
N ALA A 26 12.84 -28.30 29.10
CA ALA A 26 12.64 -28.55 27.67
C ALA A 26 12.28 -30.03 27.43
N THR A 27 11.88 -30.35 26.19
CA THR A 27 11.32 -31.64 25.72
C THR A 27 9.90 -31.94 26.24
N SER A 28 8.97 -32.50 25.45
CA SER A 28 8.98 -32.76 23.99
C SER A 28 7.55 -32.99 23.48
N CYS A 29 7.14 -32.31 22.40
CA CYS A 29 6.46 -32.92 21.24
C CYS A 29 6.26 -31.92 20.09
N SER A 30 5.97 -32.46 18.91
CA SER A 30 5.69 -31.85 17.60
C SER A 30 4.99 -30.47 17.68
N LYS A 31 5.45 -29.41 16.98
CA LYS A 31 5.39 -29.24 15.51
C LYS A 31 4.01 -29.66 14.99
N ASP A 32 3.08 -28.76 14.70
CA ASP A 32 3.26 -27.52 13.92
C ASP A 32 2.78 -26.24 14.62
N ALA A 33 3.47 -25.14 14.32
CA ALA A 33 2.92 -23.80 14.52
C ALA A 33 2.13 -23.42 13.26
N PRO A 34 0.96 -22.75 13.38
CA PRO A 34 0.31 -22.18 12.20
C PRO A 34 1.21 -21.07 11.67
N GLU A 35 1.82 -21.31 10.50
CA GLU A 35 2.39 -20.22 9.72
C GLU A 35 1.24 -19.24 9.44
N THR A 36 1.37 -18.01 9.93
CA THR A 36 0.51 -16.91 9.51
C THR A 36 0.90 -16.55 8.08
N ALA A 37 0.45 -17.38 7.15
CA ALA A 37 0.55 -17.11 5.72
C ALA A 37 -0.04 -15.73 5.49
N THR A 38 0.79 -14.80 5.03
CA THR A 38 0.33 -13.54 4.45
C THR A 38 -0.42 -13.91 3.19
N ALA A 39 -1.73 -14.16 3.32
CA ALA A 39 -2.60 -14.48 2.20
C ALA A 39 -2.46 -13.35 1.19
N ASP A 40 -1.99 -13.69 -0.01
CA ASP A 40 -1.82 -12.70 -1.07
C ASP A 40 -3.21 -12.10 -1.36
N PRO A 41 -3.37 -10.76 -1.33
CA PRO A 41 -4.67 -10.14 -1.57
C PRO A 41 -5.23 -10.48 -2.97
N ALA A 42 -4.38 -10.81 -3.95
CA ALA A 42 -4.81 -11.30 -5.26
C ALA A 42 -5.30 -12.77 -5.23
N ALA A 43 -4.82 -13.60 -4.30
CA ALA A 43 -5.34 -14.94 -4.09
C ALA A 43 -6.71 -14.90 -3.37
N ALA A 44 -6.84 -14.04 -2.36
CA ALA A 44 -8.09 -13.85 -1.63
C ALA A 44 -9.23 -13.32 -2.53
N SER A 45 -8.95 -12.34 -3.39
CA SER A 45 -9.94 -11.83 -4.35
C SER A 45 -10.31 -12.87 -5.42
N ALA A 46 -9.35 -13.66 -5.91
CA ALA A 46 -9.60 -14.75 -6.85
C ALA A 46 -10.50 -15.85 -6.25
N GLN A 47 -10.35 -16.18 -4.97
CA GLN A 47 -11.25 -17.11 -4.28
C GLN A 47 -12.65 -16.54 -4.12
N ALA A 48 -12.79 -15.30 -3.66
CA ALA A 48 -14.09 -14.64 -3.52
C ALA A 48 -14.86 -14.55 -4.85
N ALA A 49 -14.16 -14.27 -5.96
CA ALA A 49 -14.75 -14.26 -7.30
C ALA A 49 -15.23 -15.66 -7.74
N ALA A 50 -14.47 -16.71 -7.43
CA ALA A 50 -14.85 -18.09 -7.74
C ALA A 50 -16.06 -18.57 -6.91
N GLU A 51 -16.11 -18.23 -5.62
CA GLU A 51 -17.25 -18.51 -4.74
C GLU A 51 -18.52 -17.77 -5.22
N GLN A 52 -18.40 -16.49 -5.57
CA GLN A 52 -19.51 -15.70 -6.12
C GLN A 52 -20.06 -16.28 -7.43
N GLN A 53 -19.19 -16.78 -8.32
CA GLN A 53 -19.64 -17.39 -9.58
C GLN A 53 -20.33 -18.74 -9.36
N GLN A 54 -19.85 -19.57 -8.42
CA GLN A 54 -20.54 -20.80 -8.03
C GLN A 54 -21.91 -20.53 -7.38
N ALA A 55 -22.01 -19.48 -6.55
CA ALA A 55 -23.27 -19.04 -5.97
C ALA A 55 -24.26 -18.57 -7.05
N ALA A 56 -23.81 -17.80 -8.03
CA ALA A 56 -24.64 -17.36 -9.16
C ALA A 56 -25.14 -18.54 -10.03
N GLU A 57 -24.32 -19.57 -10.26
CA GLU A 57 -24.74 -20.79 -10.96
C GLU A 57 -25.76 -21.59 -10.13
N ALA A 58 -25.56 -21.68 -8.82
CA ALA A 58 -26.53 -22.32 -7.91
C ALA A 58 -27.88 -21.58 -7.89
N VAL A 59 -27.88 -20.24 -7.87
CA VAL A 59 -29.09 -19.40 -8.01
C VAL A 59 -29.81 -19.72 -9.33
N ALA A 60 -29.08 -19.77 -10.44
CA ALA A 60 -29.66 -20.07 -11.75
C ALA A 60 -30.31 -21.46 -11.81
N ALA A 61 -29.80 -22.44 -11.06
CA ALA A 61 -30.34 -23.80 -10.98
C ALA A 61 -31.63 -23.96 -10.14
N MET A 62 -31.93 -23.04 -9.21
CA MET A 62 -33.07 -23.15 -8.28
C MET A 62 -34.46 -23.11 -8.97
N THR A 63 -35.47 -23.76 -8.38
CA THR A 63 -36.87 -23.62 -8.83
C THR A 63 -37.46 -22.25 -8.45
N PRO A 64 -38.55 -21.78 -9.08
CA PRO A 64 -39.20 -20.51 -8.71
C PRO A 64 -39.68 -20.45 -7.24
N GLU A 65 -39.99 -21.59 -6.64
CA GLU A 65 -40.42 -21.72 -5.25
C GLU A 65 -39.21 -21.53 -4.31
N GLN A 66 -38.10 -22.23 -4.60
CA GLN A 66 -36.84 -22.07 -3.89
C GLN A 66 -36.30 -20.64 -3.98
N LEU A 67 -36.36 -20.03 -5.17
CA LEU A 67 -35.96 -18.63 -5.37
C LEU A 67 -36.81 -17.65 -4.56
N ARG A 68 -38.13 -17.89 -4.44
CA ARG A 68 -39.04 -17.04 -3.66
C ARG A 68 -38.79 -17.16 -2.16
N GLU A 69 -38.51 -18.37 -1.67
CA GLU A 69 -38.09 -18.61 -0.28
C GLU A 69 -36.72 -17.97 0.01
N ALA A 70 -35.72 -18.20 -0.86
CA ALA A 70 -34.38 -17.64 -0.73
C ALA A 70 -34.38 -16.10 -0.77
N ALA A 71 -35.10 -15.48 -1.72
CA ALA A 71 -35.26 -14.03 -1.78
C ALA A 71 -35.89 -13.46 -0.51
N SER A 72 -36.97 -14.09 -0.04
CA SER A 72 -37.69 -13.67 1.16
C SER A 72 -36.83 -13.81 2.42
N LYS A 73 -36.02 -14.88 2.51
CA LYS A 73 -35.06 -15.10 3.59
C LYS A 73 -33.92 -14.09 3.55
N ALA A 74 -33.26 -13.91 2.41
CA ALA A 74 -32.18 -12.94 2.23
C ALA A 74 -32.63 -11.50 2.55
N TYR A 75 -33.87 -11.13 2.18
CA TYR A 75 -34.45 -9.84 2.52
C TYR A 75 -34.63 -9.66 4.05
N GLN A 76 -35.19 -10.67 4.74
CA GLN A 76 -35.33 -10.66 6.21
C GLN A 76 -33.96 -10.62 6.92
N GLU A 77 -32.97 -11.32 6.38
CA GLU A 77 -31.58 -11.34 6.87
C GLU A 77 -30.77 -10.12 6.39
N SER A 78 -31.43 -9.11 5.79
CA SER A 78 -30.86 -7.85 5.30
C SER A 78 -29.76 -7.97 4.23
N ARG A 79 -29.61 -9.15 3.59
CA ARG A 79 -28.75 -9.36 2.41
C ARG A 79 -29.48 -8.86 1.16
N LEU A 80 -29.61 -7.54 1.05
CA LEU A 80 -30.44 -6.90 0.01
C LEU A 80 -29.83 -7.03 -1.39
N TYR A 81 -28.54 -6.73 -1.51
CA TYR A 81 -27.78 -6.70 -2.78
C TYR A 81 -26.38 -7.32 -2.70
N ALA A 82 -25.93 -7.69 -1.49
CA ALA A 82 -24.62 -8.28 -1.20
C ALA A 82 -24.75 -9.32 -0.08
N PRO A 83 -23.87 -10.35 -0.02
CA PRO A 83 -22.80 -10.65 -0.97
C PRO A 83 -23.35 -11.14 -2.33
N GLY A 84 -22.53 -11.15 -3.37
CA GLY A 84 -22.98 -11.63 -4.68
C GLY A 84 -23.38 -13.11 -4.67
N GLY A 85 -24.41 -13.45 -5.44
CA GLY A 85 -24.98 -14.81 -5.50
C GLY A 85 -25.77 -15.27 -4.26
N ASP A 86 -25.76 -14.54 -3.13
CA ASP A 86 -26.58 -14.83 -1.95
C ASP A 86 -27.24 -13.55 -1.40
N ASN A 87 -28.07 -12.92 -2.22
CA ASN A 87 -28.81 -11.71 -1.88
C ASN A 87 -30.19 -11.64 -2.54
N ALA A 88 -31.11 -10.87 -1.93
CA ALA A 88 -32.49 -10.76 -2.35
C ALA A 88 -32.65 -10.25 -3.79
N MET A 89 -31.86 -9.24 -4.20
CA MET A 89 -31.88 -8.69 -5.56
C MET A 89 -31.59 -9.78 -6.61
N GLU A 90 -30.53 -10.57 -6.44
CA GLU A 90 -30.19 -11.64 -7.40
C GLU A 90 -31.22 -12.78 -7.41
N TYR A 91 -31.76 -13.17 -6.24
CA TYR A 91 -32.84 -14.16 -6.19
C TYR A 91 -34.13 -13.66 -6.88
N TYR A 92 -34.52 -12.39 -6.68
CA TYR A 92 -35.68 -11.81 -7.37
C TYR A 92 -35.45 -11.62 -8.88
N LEU A 93 -34.23 -11.28 -9.31
CA LEU A 93 -33.88 -11.21 -10.73
C LEU A 93 -34.00 -12.59 -11.41
N ALA A 94 -33.41 -13.63 -10.81
CA ALA A 94 -33.51 -15.02 -11.31
C ALA A 94 -34.96 -15.54 -11.27
N LEU A 95 -35.76 -15.14 -10.27
CA LEU A 95 -37.18 -15.48 -10.21
C LEU A 95 -37.97 -14.80 -11.33
N ARG A 96 -37.70 -13.53 -11.64
CA ARG A 96 -38.35 -12.80 -12.74
C ARG A 96 -37.97 -13.36 -14.11
N GLU A 97 -36.74 -13.85 -14.28
CA GLU A 97 -36.31 -14.54 -15.51
C GLU A 97 -37.14 -15.82 -15.77
N LYS A 98 -37.67 -16.45 -14.71
CA LYS A 98 -38.54 -17.64 -14.78
C LYS A 98 -40.04 -17.31 -14.74
N GLN A 99 -40.42 -16.19 -14.13
CA GLN A 99 -41.80 -15.72 -13.94
C GLN A 99 -41.92 -14.22 -14.26
N PRO A 100 -41.77 -13.80 -15.53
CA PRO A 100 -41.64 -12.38 -15.92
C PRO A 100 -42.92 -11.54 -15.76
N ALA A 101 -44.04 -12.17 -15.41
CA ALA A 101 -45.32 -11.50 -15.14
C ALA A 101 -45.66 -11.42 -13.63
N ASP A 102 -44.76 -11.82 -12.72
CA ASP A 102 -44.99 -11.71 -11.28
C ASP A 102 -44.85 -10.23 -10.84
N ALA A 103 -45.99 -9.63 -10.46
CA ALA A 103 -46.08 -8.26 -9.99
C ALA A 103 -45.44 -8.05 -8.61
N GLY A 104 -45.43 -9.08 -7.74
CA GLY A 104 -44.78 -9.02 -6.43
C GLY A 104 -43.26 -8.99 -6.56
N VAL A 105 -42.71 -9.81 -7.47
CA VAL A 105 -41.28 -9.77 -7.83
C VAL A 105 -40.91 -8.43 -8.47
N SER A 106 -41.79 -7.88 -9.31
CA SER A 106 -41.60 -6.57 -9.92
C SER A 106 -41.58 -5.44 -8.88
N SER A 107 -42.46 -5.47 -7.86
CA SER A 107 -42.41 -4.54 -6.72
C SER A 107 -41.11 -4.69 -5.93
N ALA A 108 -40.76 -5.91 -5.52
CA ALA A 108 -39.59 -6.14 -4.68
C ALA A 108 -38.28 -5.65 -5.32
N LEU A 109 -38.13 -5.77 -6.64
CA LEU A 109 -36.99 -5.20 -7.38
C LEU A 109 -37.00 -3.65 -7.36
N ILE A 110 -38.16 -3.01 -7.48
CA ILE A 110 -38.31 -1.55 -7.37
C ILE A 110 -37.98 -1.08 -5.94
N ASP A 111 -38.42 -1.81 -4.92
CA ASP A 111 -38.17 -1.50 -3.51
C ASP A 111 -36.67 -1.66 -3.14
N LEU A 112 -35.94 -2.55 -3.81
CA LEU A 112 -34.49 -2.78 -3.63
C LEU A 112 -33.61 -1.79 -4.39
N LEU A 113 -34.11 -1.16 -5.47
CA LEU A 113 -33.32 -0.27 -6.33
C LEU A 113 -32.68 0.92 -5.59
N PRO A 114 -33.39 1.70 -4.74
CA PRO A 114 -32.81 2.85 -4.04
C PRO A 114 -31.60 2.49 -3.16
N MET A 115 -31.69 1.37 -2.43
CA MET A 115 -30.59 0.89 -1.58
C MET A 115 -29.41 0.38 -2.42
N THR A 116 -29.68 -0.25 -3.56
CA THR A 116 -28.65 -0.75 -4.47
C THR A 116 -27.89 0.40 -5.15
N VAL A 117 -28.58 1.48 -5.53
CA VAL A 117 -27.95 2.72 -6.06
C VAL A 117 -26.98 3.32 -5.05
N ILE A 118 -27.40 3.46 -3.79
CA ILE A 118 -26.56 3.96 -2.70
C ILE A 118 -25.34 3.05 -2.48
N ALA A 119 -25.53 1.73 -2.55
CA ALA A 119 -24.43 0.76 -2.42
C ALA A 119 -23.41 0.86 -3.57
N THR A 120 -23.86 1.04 -4.81
CA THR A 120 -22.98 1.28 -5.97
C THR A 120 -22.09 2.51 -5.76
N GLU A 121 -22.66 3.60 -5.25
CA GLU A 121 -21.93 4.83 -4.92
C GLU A 121 -20.92 4.60 -3.79
N GLN A 122 -21.31 3.92 -2.72
CA GLN A 122 -20.42 3.60 -1.61
C GLN A 122 -19.26 2.67 -2.02
N SER A 123 -19.47 1.72 -2.92
CA SER A 123 -18.38 0.85 -3.40
C SER A 123 -17.43 1.60 -4.33
N ARG A 124 -17.95 2.45 -5.24
CA ARG A 124 -17.12 3.41 -6.01
C ARG A 124 -16.26 4.28 -5.08
N ASP A 125 -16.85 4.82 -4.00
CA ASP A 125 -16.18 5.73 -3.08
C ASP A 125 -15.20 5.03 -2.10
N ARG A 126 -15.30 3.70 -1.99
CA ARG A 126 -14.29 2.83 -1.36
C ARG A 126 -13.21 2.33 -2.33
N GLU A 127 -13.29 2.73 -3.61
CA GLU A 127 -12.45 2.26 -4.72
C GLU A 127 -12.59 0.74 -5.01
N ASP A 128 -13.71 0.14 -4.56
CA ASP A 128 -14.16 -1.20 -4.90
C ASP A 128 -15.00 -1.15 -6.19
N PHE A 129 -14.28 -1.04 -7.31
CA PHE A 129 -14.89 -0.84 -8.63
C PHE A 129 -15.52 -2.12 -9.20
N ASP A 130 -15.11 -3.31 -8.75
CA ASP A 130 -15.71 -4.57 -9.17
C ASP A 130 -17.09 -4.79 -8.52
N GLU A 131 -17.23 -4.49 -7.22
CA GLU A 131 -18.55 -4.45 -6.58
C GLU A 131 -19.41 -3.32 -7.17
N ALA A 132 -18.85 -2.14 -7.42
CA ALA A 132 -19.59 -1.05 -8.06
C ALA A 132 -20.10 -1.43 -9.47
N ARG A 133 -19.30 -2.15 -10.27
CA ARG A 133 -19.74 -2.74 -11.55
C ARG A 133 -20.83 -3.80 -11.37
N ARG A 134 -20.68 -4.72 -10.41
CA ARG A 134 -21.68 -5.77 -10.14
C ARG A 134 -23.03 -5.13 -9.79
N LEU A 135 -23.05 -4.21 -8.84
CA LEU A 135 -24.27 -3.52 -8.38
C LEU A 135 -24.90 -2.66 -9.49
N LEU A 136 -24.10 -1.99 -10.33
CA LEU A 136 -24.59 -1.30 -11.52
C LEU A 136 -25.28 -2.27 -12.51
N ALA A 137 -24.71 -3.45 -12.75
CA ALA A 137 -25.32 -4.46 -13.61
C ALA A 137 -26.60 -5.06 -13.00
N LEU A 138 -26.72 -5.14 -11.66
CA LEU A 138 -27.99 -5.51 -11.01
C LEU A 138 -29.07 -4.44 -11.21
N ILE A 139 -28.70 -3.14 -11.12
CA ILE A 139 -29.61 -2.03 -11.40
C ILE A 139 -30.08 -2.07 -12.86
N GLU A 140 -29.19 -2.26 -13.84
CA GLU A 140 -29.56 -2.35 -15.26
C GLU A 140 -30.43 -3.58 -15.55
N ARG A 141 -30.12 -4.74 -14.94
CA ARG A 141 -30.98 -5.92 -15.02
C ARG A 141 -32.37 -5.61 -14.45
N ALA A 142 -32.46 -4.96 -13.28
CA ALA A 142 -33.73 -4.64 -12.63
C ALA A 142 -34.57 -3.68 -13.47
N ASP A 143 -34.01 -2.54 -13.88
CA ASP A 143 -34.64 -1.55 -14.77
C ASP A 143 -33.61 -0.89 -15.71
N LYS A 144 -33.70 -1.22 -17.00
CA LYS A 144 -32.85 -0.66 -18.08
C LYS A 144 -33.09 0.83 -18.36
N SER A 145 -34.17 1.40 -17.86
CA SER A 145 -34.50 2.82 -17.97
C SER A 145 -34.19 3.62 -16.71
N HIS A 146 -33.60 2.99 -15.69
CA HIS A 146 -33.39 3.59 -14.39
C HIS A 146 -32.49 4.85 -14.47
N PRO A 147 -32.94 6.03 -13.99
CA PRO A 147 -32.30 7.31 -14.28
C PRO A 147 -30.90 7.50 -13.67
N ALA A 148 -30.44 6.58 -12.81
CA ALA A 148 -29.07 6.62 -12.28
C ALA A 148 -28.03 5.94 -13.17
N LEU A 149 -28.40 5.13 -14.18
CA LEU A 149 -27.46 4.27 -14.91
C LEU A 149 -26.29 5.03 -15.58
N GLU A 150 -26.60 6.10 -16.33
CA GLU A 150 -25.58 6.94 -16.98
C GLU A 150 -24.67 7.58 -15.93
N ARG A 151 -25.25 8.24 -14.93
CA ARG A 151 -24.51 8.92 -13.86
C ARG A 151 -23.61 7.97 -13.06
N LEU A 152 -24.08 6.75 -12.76
CA LEU A 152 -23.30 5.74 -12.03
C LEU A 152 -22.13 5.24 -12.87
N SER A 153 -22.37 4.79 -14.12
CA SER A 153 -21.32 4.34 -15.03
C SER A 153 -20.26 5.43 -15.30
N SER A 154 -20.71 6.66 -15.58
CA SER A 154 -19.87 7.84 -15.79
C SER A 154 -19.01 8.18 -14.56
N THR A 155 -19.58 8.15 -13.35
CA THR A 155 -18.81 8.41 -12.12
C THR A 155 -17.87 7.27 -11.73
N ILE A 156 -18.23 6.00 -11.96
CA ILE A 156 -17.32 4.85 -11.77
C ILE A 156 -16.08 5.00 -12.65
N ALA A 157 -16.26 5.16 -13.97
CA ALA A 157 -15.15 5.32 -14.91
C ALA A 157 -14.29 6.56 -14.60
N THR A 158 -14.90 7.64 -14.12
CA THR A 158 -14.19 8.85 -13.68
C THR A 158 -13.32 8.59 -12.44
N SER A 159 -13.83 7.85 -11.45
CA SER A 159 -13.07 7.47 -10.25
C SER A 159 -11.92 6.52 -10.60
N GLU A 160 -12.14 5.51 -11.45
CA GLU A 160 -11.08 4.59 -11.91
C GLU A 160 -9.95 5.31 -12.64
N ALA A 161 -10.30 6.21 -13.58
CA ALA A 161 -9.32 7.08 -14.22
C ALA A 161 -8.65 8.05 -13.23
N GLY A 162 -9.29 8.36 -12.10
CA GLY A 162 -8.67 9.02 -10.96
C GLY A 162 -7.58 8.17 -10.31
N VAL A 163 -7.90 6.94 -9.90
CA VAL A 163 -6.96 6.00 -9.27
C VAL A 163 -5.76 5.71 -10.17
N ALA A 164 -6.00 5.37 -11.44
CA ALA A 164 -4.94 5.07 -12.39
C ALA A 164 -3.90 6.21 -12.52
N ARG A 165 -4.36 7.46 -12.63
CA ARG A 165 -3.48 8.65 -12.68
C ARG A 165 -2.72 8.87 -11.37
N ARG A 166 -3.27 8.52 -10.21
CA ARG A 166 -2.53 8.61 -8.93
C ARG A 166 -1.40 7.57 -8.87
N VAL A 167 -1.65 6.35 -9.35
CA VAL A 167 -0.62 5.28 -9.42
C VAL A 167 0.49 5.67 -10.39
N GLU A 168 0.14 6.16 -11.58
CA GLU A 168 1.09 6.68 -12.58
C GLU A 168 1.96 7.82 -11.99
N GLN A 169 1.33 8.81 -11.33
CA GLN A 169 2.05 9.92 -10.69
C GLN A 169 2.98 9.44 -9.56
N GLN A 170 2.59 8.43 -8.78
CA GLN A 170 3.43 7.83 -7.75
C GLN A 170 4.67 7.13 -8.34
N GLN A 171 4.49 6.39 -9.43
CA GLN A 171 5.59 5.74 -10.16
C GLN A 171 6.57 6.78 -10.72
N LEU A 172 6.07 7.78 -11.46
CA LEU A 172 6.89 8.87 -12.01
C LEU A 172 7.61 9.68 -10.91
N THR A 173 7.03 9.83 -9.73
CA THR A 173 7.69 10.50 -8.59
C THR A 173 8.80 9.64 -8.02
N ALA A 174 8.59 8.33 -7.84
CA ALA A 174 9.60 7.41 -7.36
C ALA A 174 10.81 7.32 -8.32
N GLU A 175 10.57 7.21 -9.63
CA GLU A 175 11.63 7.23 -10.65
C GLU A 175 12.47 8.51 -10.60
N GLN A 176 11.84 9.68 -10.41
CA GLN A 176 12.56 10.95 -10.27
C GLN A 176 13.36 11.05 -8.96
N GLU A 177 12.86 10.47 -7.86
CA GLU A 177 13.65 10.37 -6.63
C GLU A 177 14.86 9.45 -6.79
N ASP A 178 14.71 8.28 -7.42
CA ASP A 178 15.80 7.34 -7.64
C ASP A 178 16.86 7.88 -8.61
N GLN A 179 16.45 8.57 -9.68
CA GLN A 179 17.39 9.29 -10.56
C GLN A 179 18.16 10.36 -9.77
N ARG A 180 17.50 11.14 -8.90
CA ARG A 180 18.17 12.14 -8.04
C ARG A 180 19.12 11.48 -7.04
N ARG A 181 18.76 10.34 -6.45
CA ARG A 181 19.63 9.57 -5.53
C ARG A 181 20.90 9.10 -6.25
N GLN A 182 20.76 8.53 -7.45
CA GLN A 182 21.90 8.09 -8.28
C GLN A 182 22.81 9.25 -8.72
N GLN A 183 22.25 10.42 -9.04
CA GLN A 183 23.04 11.62 -9.36
C GLN A 183 23.89 12.06 -8.16
N LEU A 184 23.27 12.21 -6.99
CA LEU A 184 23.96 12.60 -5.75
C LEU A 184 25.01 11.57 -5.28
N GLU A 185 24.83 10.29 -5.61
CA GLU A 185 25.84 9.26 -5.36
C GLU A 185 27.05 9.38 -6.30
N ARG A 186 26.82 9.58 -7.60
CA ARG A 186 27.89 9.82 -8.58
C ARG A 186 28.70 11.07 -8.24
N GLU A 187 28.03 12.18 -7.92
CA GLU A 187 28.68 13.42 -7.47
C GLU A 187 29.57 13.19 -6.25
N ARG A 188 29.13 12.39 -5.27
CA ARG A 188 29.94 12.05 -4.09
C ARG A 188 31.15 11.17 -4.42
N LEU A 189 31.02 10.24 -5.36
CA LEU A 189 32.14 9.40 -5.80
C LEU A 189 33.17 10.22 -6.59
N GLU A 190 32.73 11.14 -7.44
CA GLU A 190 33.59 12.07 -8.17
C GLU A 190 34.29 13.06 -7.23
N GLN A 191 33.58 13.65 -6.26
CA GLN A 191 34.17 14.50 -5.22
C GLN A 191 35.23 13.76 -4.40
N GLN A 192 34.97 12.50 -4.01
CA GLN A 192 35.96 11.67 -3.32
C GLN A 192 37.19 11.41 -4.19
N ARG A 193 37.02 11.11 -5.48
CA ARG A 193 38.13 10.87 -6.41
C ARG A 193 39.00 12.12 -6.58
N VAL A 194 38.39 13.29 -6.80
CA VAL A 194 39.09 14.57 -6.92
C VAL A 194 39.83 14.94 -5.62
N ALA A 195 39.23 14.71 -4.45
CA ALA A 195 39.89 14.94 -3.18
C ALA A 195 41.12 14.02 -2.97
N GLN A 196 41.03 12.75 -3.39
CA GLN A 196 42.15 11.80 -3.35
C GLN A 196 43.27 12.21 -4.33
N GLU A 197 42.92 12.60 -5.56
CA GLU A 197 43.86 13.11 -6.56
C GLU A 197 44.61 14.36 -6.05
N GLN A 198 43.89 15.31 -5.45
CA GLN A 198 44.48 16.53 -4.87
C GLN A 198 45.38 16.23 -3.67
N ALA A 199 44.97 15.35 -2.76
CA ALA A 199 45.79 14.95 -1.61
C ALA A 199 47.09 14.23 -2.05
N ALA A 200 47.01 13.37 -3.08
CA ALA A 200 48.19 12.72 -3.65
C ALA A 200 49.15 13.73 -4.30
N GLN A 201 48.64 14.71 -5.05
CA GLN A 201 49.46 15.78 -5.64
C GLN A 201 50.14 16.64 -4.56
N GLN A 202 49.42 17.01 -3.50
CA GLN A 202 49.99 17.76 -2.36
C GLN A 202 51.08 16.97 -1.63
N LEU A 203 50.94 15.65 -1.51
CA LEU A 203 51.95 14.79 -0.90
C LEU A 203 53.24 14.73 -1.74
N VAL A 204 53.11 14.60 -3.07
CA VAL A 204 54.25 14.63 -4.01
C VAL A 204 54.96 15.99 -3.99
N GLN A 205 54.22 17.09 -3.99
CA GLN A 205 54.80 18.44 -3.91
C GLN A 205 55.57 18.67 -2.59
N GLN A 206 55.06 18.17 -1.46
CA GLN A 206 55.76 18.24 -0.17
C GLN A 206 57.05 17.41 -0.16
N GLN A 207 57.04 16.21 -0.76
CA GLN A 207 58.26 15.40 -0.90
C GLN A 207 59.32 16.12 -1.74
N GLN A 208 58.95 16.63 -2.92
CA GLN A 208 59.86 17.38 -3.79
C GLN A 208 60.41 18.66 -3.12
N ALA A 209 59.59 19.36 -2.33
CA ALA A 209 60.04 20.52 -1.57
C ALA A 209 61.06 20.14 -0.48
N ALA A 210 60.81 19.06 0.27
CA ALA A 210 61.72 18.56 1.31
C ALA A 210 63.05 18.04 0.73
N GLU A 211 63.01 17.33 -0.41
CA GLU A 211 64.20 16.90 -1.15
C GLU A 211 65.02 18.10 -1.64
N ALA A 212 64.37 19.11 -2.22
CA ALA A 212 65.03 20.32 -2.69
C ALA A 212 65.63 21.14 -1.54
N GLU A 213 65.01 21.17 -0.36
CA GLU A 213 65.58 21.82 0.83
C GLU A 213 66.78 21.02 1.38
N ALA A 214 66.65 19.71 1.52
CA ALA A 214 67.75 18.84 1.96
C ALA A 214 68.98 18.96 1.04
N ALA A 215 68.78 19.01 -0.28
CA ALA A 215 69.84 19.24 -1.26
C ALA A 215 70.52 20.62 -1.09
N ARG A 216 69.75 21.68 -0.81
CA ARG A 216 70.29 23.03 -0.50
C ARG A 216 71.10 23.03 0.79
N GLN A 217 70.60 22.39 1.84
CA GLN A 217 71.31 22.27 3.12
C GLN A 217 72.63 21.51 2.95
N GLN A 218 72.64 20.40 2.20
CA GLN A 218 73.87 19.64 1.88
C GLN A 218 74.86 20.47 1.04
N ALA A 219 74.39 21.23 0.05
CA ALA A 219 75.25 22.11 -0.75
C ALA A 219 75.90 23.20 0.13
N ALA A 220 75.13 23.88 0.98
CA ALA A 220 75.63 24.89 1.90
C ALA A 220 76.66 24.33 2.90
N GLN A 221 76.43 23.12 3.42
CA GLN A 221 77.41 22.41 4.27
C GLN A 221 78.71 22.10 3.53
N GLN A 222 78.64 21.66 2.28
CA GLN A 222 79.83 21.41 1.45
C GLN A 222 80.59 22.70 1.13
N GLU A 223 79.90 23.82 0.87
CA GLU A 223 80.54 25.12 0.66
C GLU A 223 81.21 25.66 1.94
N ALA A 224 80.56 25.52 3.10
CA ALA A 224 81.14 25.87 4.39
C ALA A 224 82.42 25.07 4.67
N ALA A 225 82.37 23.74 4.52
CA ALA A 225 83.52 22.86 4.71
C ALA A 225 84.69 23.18 3.74
N ARG A 226 84.39 23.57 2.50
CA ARG A 226 85.41 24.05 1.54
C ARG A 226 86.02 25.38 1.96
N GLN A 227 85.24 26.31 2.51
CA GLN A 227 85.74 27.59 3.01
C GLN A 227 86.58 27.44 4.29
N GLU A 228 86.25 26.49 5.17
CA GLU A 228 87.05 26.16 6.35
C GLU A 228 88.38 25.49 5.95
N ALA A 229 88.35 24.54 5.01
CA ALA A 229 89.55 23.90 4.48
C ALA A 229 90.49 24.87 3.73
N ALA A 230 89.96 25.97 3.20
CA ALA A 230 90.73 27.02 2.52
C ALA A 230 91.26 28.12 3.47
N ARG A 231 91.11 27.95 4.79
CA ARG A 231 91.58 28.90 5.83
C ARG A 231 92.63 28.31 6.78
N GLN A 232 93.12 27.10 6.50
CA GLN A 232 94.18 26.40 7.24
C GLN A 232 95.47 26.36 6.40
#